data_AF-A0A535VN64-F1
#
_entry.id   AF-A0A535VN64-F1
#
_cell.length_a   1.000
_cell.length_b   1.000
_cell.length_c   1.000
_cell.angle_alpha   90.00
_cell.angle_beta   90.00
_cell.angle_gamma   90.00
#
_symmetry.space_group_name_H-M   'P 1'
#
loop_
_entity.id
_entity.type
_entity.pdbx_description
1 polymer ?
#
loop_
_entity_poly.entity_id
_entity_poly.type
_entity_poly.pdbx_seq_one_letter_code
_entity_poly.pdbx_strand_id
1 'polypeptide(L)'
;MNNASRLLELQRQAERSFTDRELRAKREPVGWPASLIMFHVAQWRERLAAGLASFKAGLPYTPPPPDIDELNDAELPRGTGLTLRETGKRSEELLVQLIHLSEEIGDRPFVWRMTRTSSEAIIRNSYLHPRIHIAAYYQENGDQAAAHEIAEQTVSDLRAEAGPPVVMGAALYNLAGVRVAQQKQDEALELLEQGLGMRPDLRGAAVGDPDLAPLKDDPRFIALTSA
;
A
#
# COMPACT_ATOMS: atom_id res chain seq x y z
N MET A 1 -21.78 -2.69 2.99
CA MET A 1 -20.32 -2.61 3.08
C MET A 1 -19.70 -3.93 3.51
N ASN A 2 -18.97 -4.55 2.60
CA ASN A 2 -18.07 -5.65 2.90
C ASN A 2 -16.77 -5.11 3.56
N ASN A 3 -15.87 -6.01 3.97
CA ASN A 3 -14.60 -5.64 4.61
C ASN A 3 -13.74 -4.73 3.72
N ALA A 4 -13.66 -5.01 2.41
CA ALA A 4 -12.93 -4.17 1.46
C ALA A 4 -13.49 -2.74 1.42
N SER A 5 -14.81 -2.57 1.35
CA SER A 5 -15.44 -1.25 1.36
C SER A 5 -15.12 -0.46 2.63
N ARG A 6 -15.15 -1.11 3.80
CA ARG A 6 -14.83 -0.46 5.08
C ARG A 6 -13.38 0.00 5.15
N LEU A 7 -12.44 -0.86 4.74
CA LEU A 7 -11.03 -0.49 4.64
C LEU A 7 -10.83 0.69 3.68
N LEU A 8 -11.49 0.67 2.52
CA LEU A 8 -11.38 1.78 1.54
C LEU A 8 -11.96 3.10 2.08
N GLU A 9 -13.03 3.08 2.89
CA GLU A 9 -13.51 4.29 3.55
C GLU A 9 -12.53 4.81 4.60
N LEU A 10 -11.86 3.93 5.36
CA LEU A 10 -10.76 4.34 6.25
C LEU A 10 -9.61 4.95 5.45
N GLN A 11 -9.29 4.40 4.27
CA GLN A 11 -8.27 4.97 3.40
C GLN A 11 -8.66 6.35 2.87
N ARG A 12 -9.94 6.54 2.52
CA ARG A 12 -10.44 7.82 2.06
C ARG A 12 -10.27 8.90 3.13
N GLN A 13 -10.51 8.57 4.39
CA GLN A 13 -10.26 9.47 5.51
C GLN A 13 -8.76 9.77 5.67
N ALA A 14 -7.90 8.75 5.59
CA ALA A 14 -6.45 8.92 5.67
C ALA A 14 -5.91 9.84 4.57
N GLU A 15 -6.36 9.68 3.32
CA GLU A 15 -5.94 10.52 2.19
C GLU A 15 -6.44 11.96 2.30
N ARG A 16 -7.65 12.17 2.80
CA ARG A 16 -8.15 13.53 3.08
C ARG A 16 -7.31 14.21 4.15
N SER A 17 -7.01 13.52 5.24
CA SER A 17 -6.12 14.04 6.28
C SER A 17 -4.72 14.36 5.75
N PHE A 18 -4.14 13.45 4.95
CA PHE A 18 -2.84 13.66 4.30
C PHE A 18 -2.84 14.90 3.39
N THR A 19 -3.81 14.97 2.46
CA THR A 19 -3.91 16.07 1.50
C THR A 19 -4.17 17.43 2.19
N ASP A 20 -5.08 17.47 3.17
CA ASP A 20 -5.37 18.69 3.93
C ASP A 20 -4.15 19.16 4.75
N ARG A 21 -3.41 18.21 5.34
CA ARG A 21 -2.19 18.51 6.09
C ARG A 21 -1.14 19.14 5.19
N GLU A 22 -0.84 18.52 4.04
CA GLU A 22 0.20 19.02 3.15
C GLU A 22 -0.18 20.33 2.43
N LEU A 23 -1.47 20.53 2.12
CA LEU A 23 -1.95 21.82 1.62
C LEU A 23 -1.72 22.97 2.63
N ARG A 24 -1.77 22.68 3.94
CA ARG A 24 -1.52 23.66 5.01
C ARG A 24 -0.03 23.85 5.28
N ALA A 25 0.76 22.78 5.20
CA ALA A 25 2.18 22.80 5.54
C ALA A 25 3.00 23.69 4.60
N LYS A 26 2.61 23.80 3.31
CA LYS A 26 3.29 24.62 2.28
C LYS A 26 4.82 24.42 2.23
N ARG A 27 5.28 23.20 2.54
CA ARG A 27 6.70 22.83 2.53
C ARG A 27 7.12 22.30 1.16
N GLU A 28 8.40 22.53 0.83
CA GLU A 28 9.02 21.81 -0.27
C GLU A 28 9.38 20.39 0.21
N PRO A 29 8.89 19.34 -0.48
CA PRO A 29 9.12 17.97 -0.06
C PRO A 29 10.50 17.47 -0.50
N VAL A 30 11.10 16.61 0.30
CA VAL A 30 12.18 15.72 -0.12
C VAL A 30 11.56 14.56 -0.91
N GLY A 31 12.16 14.19 -2.04
CA GLY A 31 11.65 13.10 -2.88
C GLY A 31 10.43 13.53 -3.71
N TRP A 32 9.43 12.65 -3.81
CA TRP A 32 8.23 12.95 -4.59
C TRP A 32 7.32 13.92 -3.83
N PRO A 33 6.80 14.98 -4.48
CA PRO A 33 5.80 15.81 -3.85
C PRO A 33 4.51 15.04 -3.60
N ALA A 34 3.76 15.46 -2.58
CA ALA A 34 2.48 14.85 -2.24
C ALA A 34 1.52 14.79 -3.44
N SER A 35 1.57 15.76 -4.36
CA SER A 35 0.78 15.73 -5.59
C SER A 35 1.16 14.57 -6.51
N LEU A 36 2.46 14.25 -6.62
CA LEU A 36 2.94 13.14 -7.43
C LEU A 36 2.62 11.79 -6.79
N ILE A 37 2.68 11.69 -5.45
CA ILE A 37 2.20 10.52 -4.71
C ILE A 37 0.70 10.27 -5.00
N MET A 38 -0.14 11.30 -4.89
CA MET A 38 -1.58 11.17 -5.16
C MET A 38 -1.87 10.89 -6.65
N PHE A 39 -1.07 11.43 -7.57
CA PHE A 39 -1.14 11.11 -8.99
C PHE A 39 -0.86 9.61 -9.23
N HIS A 40 0.25 9.10 -8.68
CA HIS A 40 0.64 7.70 -8.80
C HIS A 40 -0.43 6.75 -8.25
N VAL A 41 -0.97 7.07 -7.06
CA VAL A 41 -2.08 6.31 -6.47
C VAL A 41 -3.31 6.32 -7.38
N ALA A 42 -3.69 7.48 -7.92
CA ALA A 42 -4.83 7.60 -8.83
C ALA A 42 -4.63 6.75 -10.10
N GLN A 43 -3.44 6.74 -10.69
CA GLN A 43 -3.13 5.92 -11.86
C GLN A 43 -3.32 4.41 -11.58
N TRP A 44 -2.85 3.93 -10.45
CA TRP A 44 -3.05 2.52 -10.06
C TRP A 44 -4.52 2.17 -9.79
N ARG A 45 -5.29 3.10 -9.23
CA ARG A 45 -6.74 2.93 -9.03
C ARG A 45 -7.51 2.90 -10.34
N GLU A 46 -7.16 3.76 -11.28
CA GLU A 46 -7.79 3.83 -12.59
C GLU A 46 -7.63 2.50 -13.35
N ARG A 47 -6.42 1.92 -13.34
CA ARG A 47 -6.17 0.61 -13.95
C ARG A 47 -7.01 -0.50 -13.30
N LEU A 48 -7.02 -0.55 -11.96
CA LEU A 48 -7.79 -1.56 -11.26
C LEU A 48 -9.30 -1.39 -11.50
N ALA A 49 -9.81 -0.17 -11.45
CA ALA A 49 -11.21 0.12 -11.71
C ALA A 49 -11.62 -0.29 -13.13
N ALA A 50 -10.79 -0.01 -14.13
CA ALA A 50 -11.01 -0.47 -15.50
C ALA A 50 -11.01 -2.00 -15.60
N GLY A 51 -10.06 -2.68 -14.97
CA GLY A 51 -9.99 -4.14 -14.93
C GLY A 51 -11.21 -4.79 -14.28
N LEU A 52 -11.65 -4.25 -13.14
CA LEU A 52 -12.85 -4.72 -12.43
C LEU A 52 -14.14 -4.43 -13.20
N ALA A 53 -14.22 -3.29 -13.90
CA ALA A 53 -15.36 -2.97 -14.74
C ALA A 53 -15.50 -3.95 -15.92
N SER A 54 -14.40 -4.25 -16.62
CA SER A 54 -14.36 -5.27 -17.66
C SER A 54 -14.74 -6.66 -17.11
N PHE A 55 -14.16 -7.04 -15.96
CA PHE A 55 -14.48 -8.30 -15.30
C PHE A 55 -15.97 -8.41 -14.93
N LYS A 56 -16.56 -7.36 -14.35
CA LYS A 56 -17.99 -7.30 -14.03
C LYS A 56 -18.87 -7.47 -15.28
N ALA A 57 -18.43 -6.91 -16.41
CA ALA A 57 -19.14 -7.01 -17.68
C ALA A 57 -18.91 -8.36 -18.41
N GLY A 58 -18.11 -9.28 -17.86
CA GLY A 58 -17.74 -10.53 -18.52
C GLY A 58 -16.81 -10.34 -19.72
N LEU A 59 -16.13 -9.19 -19.80
CA LEU A 59 -15.17 -8.87 -20.84
C LEU A 59 -13.75 -9.23 -20.42
N PRO A 60 -12.85 -9.50 -21.37
CA PRO A 60 -11.42 -9.62 -21.08
C PRO A 60 -10.89 -8.36 -20.38
N TYR A 61 -9.98 -8.55 -19.43
CA TYR A 61 -9.25 -7.48 -18.76
C TYR A 61 -7.74 -7.77 -18.83
N THR A 62 -6.95 -6.70 -18.77
CA THR A 62 -5.48 -6.80 -18.81
C THR A 62 -4.94 -6.54 -17.40
N PRO A 63 -4.33 -7.53 -16.72
CA PRO A 63 -3.64 -7.27 -15.47
C PRO A 63 -2.38 -6.41 -15.72
N PRO A 64 -1.81 -5.78 -14.67
CA PRO A 64 -0.58 -5.01 -14.80
C PRO A 64 0.57 -5.84 -15.38
N PRO A 65 1.50 -5.22 -16.14
CA PRO A 65 2.66 -5.90 -16.65
C PRO A 65 3.56 -6.45 -15.53
N PRO A 66 4.44 -7.42 -15.84
CA PRO A 66 5.40 -7.94 -14.86
C PRO A 66 6.33 -6.85 -14.31
N ASP A 67 6.88 -6.03 -15.20
CA ASP A 67 7.74 -4.88 -14.87
C ASP A 67 6.87 -3.67 -14.52
N ILE A 68 6.70 -3.47 -13.21
CA ILE A 68 5.93 -2.35 -12.68
C ILE A 68 6.76 -1.08 -12.56
N ASP A 69 8.09 -1.22 -12.48
CA ASP A 69 8.98 -0.09 -12.26
C ASP A 69 9.14 0.66 -13.58
N GLU A 70 9.35 -0.05 -14.69
CA GLU A 70 9.33 0.55 -16.03
C GLU A 70 7.98 1.25 -16.32
N LEU A 71 6.86 0.62 -15.94
CA LEU A 71 5.54 1.22 -16.11
C LEU A 71 5.40 2.51 -15.29
N ASN A 72 5.79 2.49 -14.02
CA ASN A 72 5.70 3.65 -13.15
C ASN A 72 6.60 4.79 -13.67
N ASP A 73 7.86 4.50 -14.01
CA ASP A 73 8.84 5.47 -14.50
C ASP A 73 8.36 6.17 -15.78
N ALA A 74 7.74 5.43 -16.69
CA ALA A 74 7.17 5.99 -17.92
C ALA A 74 5.98 6.94 -17.68
N GLU A 75 5.29 6.81 -16.54
CA GLU A 75 4.08 7.57 -16.23
C GLU A 75 4.31 8.78 -15.34
N LEU A 76 5.31 8.73 -14.45
CA LEU A 76 5.62 9.80 -13.50
C LEU A 76 5.75 11.19 -14.14
N PRO A 77 6.41 11.35 -15.32
CA PRO A 77 6.50 12.66 -15.97
C PRO A 77 5.14 13.32 -16.23
N ARG A 78 4.07 12.53 -16.42
CA ARG A 78 2.71 13.04 -16.67
C ARG A 78 2.06 13.68 -15.44
N GLY A 79 2.53 13.33 -14.25
CA GLY A 79 2.09 13.95 -12.99
C GLY A 79 2.76 15.29 -12.70
N THR A 80 3.80 15.64 -13.45
CA THR A 80 4.59 16.87 -13.21
C THR A 80 3.73 18.11 -13.45
N GLY A 81 3.74 19.03 -12.48
CA GLY A 81 2.99 20.29 -12.55
C GLY A 81 1.52 20.19 -12.14
N LEU A 82 0.99 19.00 -11.89
CA LEU A 82 -0.35 18.85 -11.31
C LEU A 82 -0.37 19.25 -9.84
N THR A 83 -1.44 19.91 -9.41
CA THR A 83 -1.59 20.34 -8.03
C THR A 83 -2.03 19.18 -7.13
N LEU A 84 -1.73 19.29 -5.83
CA LEU A 84 -2.20 18.32 -4.83
C LEU A 84 -3.73 18.26 -4.75
N ARG A 85 -4.42 19.38 -4.99
CA ARG A 85 -5.88 19.42 -5.00
C ARG A 85 -6.47 18.61 -6.16
N GLU A 86 -5.90 18.72 -7.35
CA GLU A 86 -6.37 18.00 -8.54
C GLU A 86 -6.12 16.49 -8.40
N THR A 87 -4.90 16.12 -8.06
CA THR A 87 -4.48 14.72 -7.92
C THR A 87 -5.18 14.03 -6.75
N GLY A 88 -5.30 14.72 -5.61
CA GLY A 88 -6.05 14.25 -4.45
C GLY A 88 -7.53 14.02 -4.76
N LYS A 89 -8.19 14.99 -5.45
CA LYS A 89 -9.58 14.84 -5.87
C LYS A 89 -9.77 13.65 -6.82
N ARG A 90 -8.90 13.50 -7.83
CA ARG A 90 -8.97 12.38 -8.78
C ARG A 90 -8.80 11.04 -8.06
N SER A 91 -7.85 10.96 -7.14
CA SER A 91 -7.60 9.78 -6.32
C SER A 91 -8.82 9.39 -5.48
N GLU A 92 -9.49 10.38 -4.87
CA GLU A 92 -10.71 10.16 -4.09
C GLU A 92 -11.89 9.68 -4.96
N GLU A 93 -12.11 10.29 -6.13
CA GLU A 93 -13.19 9.88 -7.04
C GLU A 93 -13.05 8.41 -7.46
N LEU A 94 -11.82 7.98 -7.79
CA LEU A 94 -11.53 6.60 -8.13
C LEU A 94 -11.66 5.65 -6.94
N LEU A 95 -11.31 6.10 -5.73
CA LEU A 95 -11.50 5.32 -4.51
C LEU A 95 -13.00 5.07 -4.24
N VAL A 96 -13.84 6.10 -4.42
CA VAL A 96 -15.31 5.96 -4.32
C VAL A 96 -15.84 4.99 -5.38
N GLN A 97 -15.35 5.07 -6.62
CA GLN A 97 -15.70 4.10 -7.67
C GLN A 97 -15.33 2.66 -7.26
N LEU A 98 -14.15 2.45 -6.67
CA LEU A 98 -13.72 1.13 -6.22
C LEU A 98 -14.52 0.62 -5.02
N ILE A 99 -14.98 1.49 -4.12
CA ILE A 99 -15.93 1.14 -3.06
C ILE A 99 -17.20 0.57 -3.69
N HIS A 100 -17.82 1.28 -4.63
CA HIS A 100 -19.02 0.80 -5.32
C HIS A 100 -18.79 -0.53 -6.06
N LEU A 101 -17.69 -0.64 -6.82
CA LEU A 101 -17.34 -1.88 -7.52
C LEU A 101 -17.14 -3.05 -6.54
N SER A 102 -16.53 -2.79 -5.37
CA SER A 102 -16.33 -3.82 -4.34
C SER A 102 -17.67 -4.38 -3.84
N GLU A 103 -18.69 -3.54 -3.67
CA GLU A 103 -20.01 -3.94 -3.20
C GLU A 103 -20.80 -4.68 -4.28
N GLU A 104 -20.71 -4.23 -5.53
CA GLU A 104 -21.42 -4.84 -6.65
C GLU A 104 -20.85 -6.21 -7.06
N ILE A 105 -19.52 -6.35 -7.05
CA ILE A 105 -18.85 -7.59 -7.45
C ILE A 105 -18.82 -8.60 -6.30
N GLY A 106 -18.60 -8.11 -5.07
CA GLY A 106 -18.23 -8.95 -3.93
C GLY A 106 -16.84 -9.55 -4.09
N ASP A 107 -16.50 -10.52 -3.23
CA ASP A 107 -15.25 -11.26 -3.34
C ASP A 107 -15.39 -12.42 -4.32
N ARG A 108 -14.59 -12.42 -5.39
CA ARG A 108 -14.63 -13.42 -6.47
C ARG A 108 -13.23 -13.71 -6.99
N PRO A 109 -13.01 -14.88 -7.62
CA PRO A 109 -11.76 -15.16 -8.32
C PRO A 109 -11.45 -14.07 -9.36
N PHE A 110 -10.35 -13.36 -9.14
CA PHE A 110 -9.88 -12.27 -9.98
C PHE A 110 -8.37 -12.14 -9.80
N VAL A 111 -7.61 -12.22 -10.89
CA VAL A 111 -6.15 -12.24 -10.82
C VAL A 111 -5.61 -10.85 -11.10
N TRP A 112 -4.92 -10.29 -10.11
CA TRP A 112 -4.25 -9.00 -10.24
C TRP A 112 -2.85 -9.09 -9.64
N ARG A 113 -1.86 -9.34 -10.51
CA ARG A 113 -0.50 -9.77 -10.14
C ARG A 113 -0.51 -10.98 -9.21
N MET A 114 -0.16 -10.77 -7.94
CA MET A 114 -0.05 -11.83 -6.93
C MET A 114 -1.36 -12.14 -6.19
N THR A 115 -2.37 -11.30 -6.35
CA THR A 115 -3.68 -11.47 -5.71
C THR A 115 -4.55 -12.44 -6.52
N ARG A 116 -5.42 -13.16 -5.82
CA ARG A 116 -6.27 -14.22 -6.37
C ARG A 116 -7.75 -13.88 -6.33
N THR A 117 -8.14 -12.85 -5.58
CA THR A 117 -9.52 -12.41 -5.49
C THR A 117 -9.68 -10.91 -5.71
N SER A 118 -10.91 -10.48 -6.02
CA SER A 118 -11.25 -9.06 -6.19
C SER A 118 -11.03 -8.28 -4.90
N SER A 119 -11.37 -8.83 -3.73
CA SER A 119 -11.12 -8.15 -2.45
C SER A 119 -9.62 -8.03 -2.15
N GLU A 120 -8.81 -9.06 -2.41
CA GLU A 120 -7.36 -8.95 -2.28
C GLU A 120 -6.77 -7.88 -3.20
N ALA A 121 -7.19 -7.84 -4.46
CA ALA A 121 -6.73 -6.87 -5.44
C ALA A 121 -7.08 -5.44 -5.00
N ILE A 122 -8.34 -5.21 -4.60
CA ILE A 122 -8.85 -3.92 -4.14
C ILE A 122 -8.11 -3.45 -2.89
N ILE A 123 -8.03 -4.27 -1.85
CA ILE A 123 -7.39 -3.88 -0.59
C ILE A 123 -5.89 -3.65 -0.80
N ARG A 124 -5.19 -4.54 -1.51
CA ARG A 124 -3.75 -4.36 -1.77
C ARG A 124 -3.47 -3.08 -2.55
N ASN A 125 -4.21 -2.84 -3.63
CA ASN A 125 -3.95 -1.74 -4.56
C ASN A 125 -4.40 -0.38 -4.01
N SER A 126 -5.51 -0.35 -3.28
CA SER A 126 -6.19 0.90 -2.93
C SER A 126 -6.29 1.19 -1.44
N TYR A 127 -5.88 0.27 -0.56
CA TYR A 127 -5.74 0.50 0.87
C TYR A 127 -4.25 0.43 1.30
N LEU A 128 -3.58 -0.71 1.09
CA LEU A 128 -2.20 -0.90 1.54
C LEU A 128 -1.19 -0.07 0.75
N HIS A 129 -1.24 -0.14 -0.59
CA HIS A 129 -0.26 0.53 -1.46
C HIS A 129 -0.18 2.06 -1.24
N PRO A 130 -1.29 2.81 -1.17
CA PRO A 130 -1.22 4.25 -0.86
C PRO A 130 -0.63 4.53 0.52
N ARG A 131 -0.89 3.69 1.52
CA ARG A 131 -0.35 3.84 2.88
C ARG A 131 1.15 3.64 2.96
N ILE A 132 1.70 2.72 2.18
CA ILE A 132 3.16 2.56 2.03
C ILE A 132 3.78 3.86 1.51
N HIS A 133 3.19 4.45 0.45
CA HIS A 133 3.69 5.71 -0.11
C HIS A 133 3.53 6.91 0.82
N ILE A 134 2.42 7.00 1.56
CA ILE A 134 2.21 8.08 2.53
C ILE A 134 3.20 7.94 3.71
N ALA A 135 3.44 6.73 4.20
CA ALA A 135 4.43 6.50 5.25
C ALA A 135 5.84 6.86 4.79
N ALA A 136 6.24 6.42 3.59
CA ALA A 136 7.53 6.77 3.00
C ALA A 136 7.68 8.28 2.81
N TYR A 137 6.64 8.96 2.32
CA TYR A 137 6.63 10.42 2.20
C TYR A 137 6.90 11.10 3.55
N TYR A 138 6.21 10.67 4.62
CA TYR A 138 6.44 11.23 5.95
C TYR A 138 7.87 10.96 6.46
N GLN A 139 8.39 9.75 6.27
CA GLN A 139 9.73 9.37 6.66
C GLN A 139 10.81 10.21 5.94
N GLU A 140 10.72 10.34 4.62
CA GLU A 140 11.63 11.14 3.79
C GLU A 140 11.61 12.62 4.19
N ASN A 141 10.46 13.11 4.64
CA ASN A 141 10.27 14.50 5.08
C ASN A 141 10.45 14.69 6.59
N GLY A 142 11.12 13.73 7.27
CA GLY A 142 11.54 13.83 8.66
C GLY A 142 10.46 13.61 9.71
N ASP A 143 9.23 13.28 9.30
CA ASP A 143 8.11 13.03 10.21
C ASP A 143 7.96 11.53 10.52
N GLN A 144 8.90 11.02 11.30
CA GLN A 144 8.93 9.62 11.71
C GLN A 144 7.68 9.21 12.49
N ALA A 145 7.13 10.12 13.30
CA ALA A 145 5.93 9.84 14.09
C ALA A 145 4.72 9.55 13.19
N ALA A 146 4.47 10.39 12.18
CA ALA A 146 3.37 10.15 11.25
C ALA A 146 3.60 8.93 10.35
N ALA A 147 4.84 8.66 9.94
CA ALA A 147 5.18 7.46 9.19
C ALA A 147 4.86 6.18 9.97
N HIS A 148 5.27 6.13 11.25
CA HIS A 148 5.01 5.01 12.14
C HIS A 148 3.51 4.83 12.41
N GLU A 149 2.79 5.92 12.67
CA GLU A 149 1.34 5.89 12.92
C GLU A 149 0.59 5.26 11.74
N ILE A 150 0.95 5.62 10.50
CA ILE A 150 0.34 5.02 9.30
C ILE A 150 0.59 3.51 9.25
N ALA A 151 1.82 3.05 9.49
CA ALA A 151 2.13 1.62 9.48
C ALA A 151 1.38 0.85 10.58
N GLU A 152 1.32 1.40 11.80
CA GLU A 152 0.62 0.80 12.94
C GLU A 152 -0.89 0.73 12.71
N GLN A 153 -1.49 1.84 12.25
CA GLN A 153 -2.91 1.90 11.93
C GLN A 153 -3.26 0.91 10.81
N THR A 154 -2.36 0.71 9.83
CA THR A 154 -2.58 -0.24 8.74
C THR A 154 -2.76 -1.66 9.25
N VAL A 155 -1.88 -2.12 10.15
CA VAL A 155 -1.99 -3.45 10.76
C VAL A 155 -3.23 -3.54 11.66
N SER A 156 -3.51 -2.49 12.43
CA SER A 156 -4.69 -2.42 13.32
C SER A 156 -6.01 -2.58 12.54
N ASP A 157 -6.20 -1.76 11.51
CA ASP A 157 -7.39 -1.79 10.64
C ASP A 157 -7.55 -3.15 9.93
N LEU A 158 -6.46 -3.69 9.37
CA LEU A 158 -6.49 -4.99 8.70
C LEU A 158 -6.84 -6.12 9.69
N ARG A 159 -6.44 -6.03 10.96
CA ARG A 159 -6.87 -7.01 11.98
C ARG A 159 -8.36 -6.85 12.28
N ALA A 160 -8.81 -5.61 12.48
CA ALA A 160 -10.20 -5.30 12.82
C ALA A 160 -11.19 -5.74 11.72
N GLU A 161 -10.83 -5.58 10.45
CA GLU A 161 -11.69 -5.91 9.31
C GLU A 161 -11.38 -7.29 8.68
N ALA A 162 -10.59 -8.13 9.36
CA ALA A 162 -10.18 -9.44 8.86
C ALA A 162 -9.62 -9.37 7.41
N GLY A 163 -8.65 -8.47 7.22
CA GLY A 163 -7.99 -8.24 5.95
C GLY A 163 -7.31 -9.50 5.40
N PRO A 164 -7.21 -9.67 4.07
CA PRO A 164 -6.67 -10.88 3.48
C PRO A 164 -5.24 -11.18 3.92
N PRO A 165 -4.86 -12.45 4.15
CA PRO A 165 -3.51 -12.82 4.61
C PRO A 165 -2.38 -12.26 3.74
N VAL A 166 -2.54 -12.26 2.41
CA VAL A 166 -1.53 -11.74 1.47
C VAL A 166 -1.26 -10.23 1.67
N VAL A 167 -2.27 -9.48 2.11
CA VAL A 167 -2.17 -8.04 2.41
C VAL A 167 -1.65 -7.83 3.82
N MET A 168 -2.19 -8.57 4.81
CA MET A 168 -1.73 -8.54 6.19
C MET A 168 -0.23 -8.84 6.30
N GLY A 169 0.25 -9.87 5.58
CA GLY A 169 1.66 -10.24 5.60
C GLY A 169 2.58 -9.12 5.14
N ALA A 170 2.18 -8.39 4.09
CA ALA A 170 2.93 -7.21 3.65
C ALA A 170 2.84 -6.05 4.67
N ALA A 171 1.68 -5.81 5.29
CA ALA A 171 1.56 -4.78 6.32
C ALA A 171 2.44 -5.07 7.55
N LEU A 172 2.47 -6.32 8.02
CA LEU A 172 3.34 -6.77 9.11
C LEU A 172 4.83 -6.63 8.76
N TYR A 173 5.21 -6.99 7.53
CA TYR A 173 6.56 -6.79 7.01
C TYR A 173 6.99 -5.32 7.09
N ASN A 174 6.15 -4.39 6.60
CA ASN A 174 6.44 -2.96 6.64
C ASN A 174 6.52 -2.44 8.09
N LEU A 175 5.62 -2.90 8.98
CA LEU A 175 5.66 -2.52 10.40
C LEU A 175 6.92 -3.07 11.11
N ALA A 176 7.47 -4.21 10.66
CA ALA A 176 8.72 -4.70 11.20
C ALA A 176 9.89 -3.75 10.93
N GLY A 177 9.98 -3.16 9.73
CA GLY A 177 10.98 -2.12 9.42
C GLY A 177 10.86 -0.92 10.37
N VAL A 178 9.63 -0.48 10.65
CA VAL A 178 9.36 0.56 11.66
C VAL A 178 9.86 0.14 13.05
N ARG A 179 9.62 -1.10 13.47
CA ARG A 179 10.12 -1.60 14.77
C ARG A 179 11.64 -1.66 14.82
N VAL A 180 12.31 -2.00 13.72
CA VAL A 180 13.77 -1.93 13.61
C VAL A 180 14.26 -0.49 13.79
N ALA A 181 13.66 0.48 13.11
CA ALA A 181 14.01 1.90 13.25
C ALA A 181 13.81 2.42 14.70
N GLN A 182 12.87 1.85 15.43
CA GLN A 182 12.61 2.14 16.85
C GLN A 182 13.51 1.37 17.82
N GLN A 183 14.50 0.60 17.34
CA GLN A 183 15.36 -0.28 18.15
C GLN A 183 14.57 -1.31 18.96
N LYS A 184 13.49 -1.85 18.36
CA LYS A 184 12.63 -2.89 18.92
C LYS A 184 12.78 -4.18 18.13
N GLN A 185 13.98 -4.74 18.13
CA GLN A 185 14.35 -5.88 17.27
C GLN A 185 13.52 -7.13 17.55
N ASP A 186 13.20 -7.42 18.82
CA ASP A 186 12.37 -8.59 19.16
C ASP A 186 10.95 -8.45 18.61
N GLU A 187 10.31 -7.28 18.78
CA GLU A 187 8.99 -7.01 18.18
C GLU A 187 9.06 -7.10 16.64
N ALA A 188 10.13 -6.62 16.01
CA ALA A 188 10.31 -6.70 14.57
C ALA A 188 10.38 -8.16 14.08
N LEU A 189 11.08 -9.02 14.80
CA LEU A 189 11.22 -10.44 14.43
C LEU A 189 9.91 -11.21 14.58
N GLU A 190 9.12 -10.94 15.62
CA GLU A 190 7.78 -11.52 15.77
C GLU A 190 6.83 -11.10 14.62
N LEU A 191 6.93 -9.84 14.18
CA LEU A 191 6.17 -9.34 13.03
C LEU A 191 6.64 -9.97 11.72
N LEU A 192 7.96 -10.14 11.54
CA LEU A 192 8.53 -10.80 10.36
C LEU A 192 8.15 -12.27 10.29
N GLU A 193 8.16 -12.99 11.40
CA GLU A 193 7.73 -14.39 11.44
C GLU A 193 6.28 -14.54 10.92
N GLN A 194 5.36 -13.72 11.45
CA GLN A 194 3.97 -13.71 11.00
C GLN A 194 3.86 -13.25 9.54
N GLY A 195 4.54 -12.16 9.19
CA GLY A 195 4.48 -11.54 7.87
C GLY A 195 4.99 -12.46 6.76
N LEU A 196 6.17 -13.03 6.94
CA LEU A 196 6.80 -13.97 5.99
C LEU A 196 6.09 -15.33 5.96
N GLY A 197 5.43 -15.74 7.06
CA GLY A 197 4.54 -16.89 7.04
C GLY A 197 3.35 -16.71 6.09
N MET A 198 2.80 -15.49 6.02
CA MET A 198 1.71 -15.14 5.08
C MET A 198 2.20 -14.75 3.68
N ARG A 199 3.46 -14.29 3.56
CA ARG A 199 4.10 -13.84 2.32
C ARG A 199 5.51 -14.42 2.17
N PRO A 200 5.64 -15.74 1.90
CA PRO A 200 6.94 -16.39 1.75
C PRO A 200 7.78 -15.80 0.60
N ASP A 201 7.13 -15.22 -0.41
CA ASP A 201 7.77 -14.57 -1.54
C ASP A 201 8.62 -13.34 -1.13
N LEU A 202 8.39 -12.77 0.06
CA LEU A 202 9.17 -11.65 0.58
C LEU A 202 10.51 -12.07 1.22
N ARG A 203 10.75 -13.37 1.48
CA ARG A 203 11.98 -13.82 2.16
C ARG A 203 13.25 -13.39 1.45
N GLY A 204 13.28 -13.55 0.12
CA GLY A 204 14.43 -13.13 -0.69
C GLY A 204 14.65 -11.61 -0.68
N ALA A 205 13.57 -10.83 -0.69
CA ALA A 205 13.65 -9.37 -0.62
C ALA A 205 14.15 -8.90 0.76
N ALA A 206 13.71 -9.56 1.85
CA ALA A 206 14.08 -9.23 3.22
C ALA A 206 15.59 -9.22 3.46
N VAL A 207 16.33 -10.14 2.83
CA VAL A 207 17.80 -10.22 2.96
C VAL A 207 18.49 -8.96 2.44
N GLY A 208 17.96 -8.36 1.37
CA GLY A 208 18.50 -7.15 0.75
C GLY A 208 17.99 -5.85 1.36
N ASP A 209 16.95 -5.91 2.18
CA ASP A 209 16.23 -4.73 2.65
C ASP A 209 17.09 -3.86 3.59
N PRO A 210 17.31 -2.57 3.28
CA PRO A 210 18.06 -1.67 4.14
C PRO A 210 17.36 -1.39 5.48
N ASP A 211 16.02 -1.40 5.54
CA ASP A 211 15.27 -1.12 6.77
C ASP A 211 15.41 -2.27 7.77
N LEU A 212 15.79 -3.46 7.29
CA LEU A 212 16.05 -4.64 8.12
C LEU A 212 17.55 -4.88 8.34
N ALA A 213 18.42 -3.97 7.89
CA ALA A 213 19.88 -4.15 7.99
C ALA A 213 20.38 -4.47 9.42
N PRO A 214 19.86 -3.84 10.49
CA PRO A 214 20.22 -4.19 11.87
C PRO A 214 19.92 -5.63 12.29
N LEU A 215 19.07 -6.37 11.55
CA LEU A 215 18.70 -7.76 11.86
C LEU A 215 19.54 -8.80 11.09
N LYS A 216 20.39 -8.39 10.14
CA LYS A 216 21.03 -9.31 9.18
C LYS A 216 21.86 -10.41 9.82
N ASP A 217 22.46 -10.13 10.98
CA ASP A 217 23.29 -11.08 11.72
C ASP A 217 22.52 -11.82 12.84
N ASP A 218 21.23 -11.52 13.07
CA ASP A 218 20.42 -12.21 14.07
C ASP A 218 20.08 -13.64 13.57
N PRO A 219 20.42 -14.70 14.33
CA PRO A 219 20.13 -16.08 13.92
C PRO A 219 18.65 -16.35 13.63
N ARG A 220 17.73 -15.65 14.32
CA ARG A 220 16.28 -15.76 14.09
C ARG A 220 15.92 -15.18 12.72
N PHE A 221 16.49 -14.03 12.36
CA PHE A 221 16.28 -13.42 11.05
C PHE A 221 16.82 -14.29 9.91
N ILE A 222 18.01 -14.86 10.09
CA ILE A 222 18.62 -15.79 9.12
C ILE A 222 17.71 -17.02 8.92
N ALA A 223 17.18 -17.59 10.02
CA ALA A 223 16.26 -18.72 9.93
C ALA A 223 14.96 -18.37 9.18
N LEU A 224 14.37 -17.19 9.43
CA LEU A 224 13.16 -16.73 8.77
C LEU A 224 13.33 -16.50 7.26
N THR A 225 14.51 -16.07 6.83
CA THR A 225 14.80 -15.70 5.44
C THR A 225 15.40 -16.83 4.61
N SER A 226 15.92 -17.88 5.26
CA SER A 226 16.51 -19.05 4.59
C SER A 226 15.53 -20.21 4.38
N ALA A 227 14.35 -20.16 4.99
CA ALA A 227 13.28 -21.16 4.87
C ALA A 227 12.54 -21.07 3.53
#